data_AF-A0A7C4QXU0-F1
#
_entry.id   AF-A0A7C4QXU0-F1
#
_cell.length_a   1.000
_cell.length_b   1.000
_cell.length_c   1.000
_cell.angle_alpha   90.00
_cell.angle_beta   90.00
_cell.angle_gamma   90.00
#
_symmetry.space_group_name_H-M   'P 1'
#
loop_
_entity.id
_entity.type
_entity.pdbx_description
1 polymer ?
#
loop_
_entity_poly.entity_id
_entity_poly.type
_entity_poly.pdbx_seq_one_letter_code
_entity_poly.pdbx_strand_id
1 'polypeptide(L)'
;MTLRTTFSRHAYARVCERLSMDPEELAVQLDADLSVKIGEEKGTRRIHRLFYSPEDHQCFVAIQDEKTRLVVTILPVDYYENLAWKISKPFFEEAERLVCSPKSVENPSPIPPVPTMKQAAIDRWGLEVSPPDPIPSVPPVKQAAKGFPYFRISAVIVDENTSQKSVKLGSWPSDVYEGSARDLVKDAKFLAYIQQRCADKIPPDSCVIGMVITLGKKGRQRWFDCEKDNAGRLAFVIR
;
A
#
# COMPACT_ATOMS: atom_id res chain seq x y z
N MET A 1 -20.25 13.05 5.07
CA MET A 1 -20.40 12.69 3.64
C MET A 1 -20.66 11.20 3.58
N THR A 2 -21.57 10.74 2.73
CA THR A 2 -21.85 9.31 2.56
C THR A 2 -21.07 8.81 1.34
N LEU A 3 -20.15 7.85 1.54
CA LEU A 3 -19.40 7.23 0.46
C LEU A 3 -20.33 6.38 -0.41
N ARG A 4 -20.24 6.57 -1.72
CA ARG A 4 -20.98 5.82 -2.75
C ARG A 4 -20.09 4.77 -3.40
N THR A 5 -18.80 5.06 -3.53
CA THR A 5 -17.82 4.11 -4.08
C THR A 5 -17.55 2.99 -3.08
N THR A 6 -17.55 1.75 -3.58
CA THR A 6 -17.24 0.53 -2.80
C THR A 6 -16.16 -0.27 -3.52
N PHE A 7 -15.49 -1.17 -2.80
CA PHE A 7 -14.41 -1.99 -3.38
C PHE A 7 -14.75 -3.47 -3.32
N SER A 8 -14.46 -4.19 -4.40
CA SER A 8 -14.39 -5.63 -4.34
C SER A 8 -13.25 -6.06 -3.40
N ARG A 9 -13.32 -7.28 -2.86
CA ARG A 9 -12.21 -7.83 -2.04
C ARG A 9 -10.87 -7.77 -2.78
N HIS A 10 -10.89 -7.99 -4.09
CA HIS A 10 -9.69 -7.88 -4.92
C HIS A 10 -9.20 -6.44 -5.02
N ALA A 11 -10.09 -5.49 -5.32
CA ALA A 11 -9.73 -4.07 -5.41
C ALA A 11 -9.18 -3.53 -4.09
N TYR A 12 -9.81 -3.87 -2.97
CA TYR A 12 -9.34 -3.49 -1.64
C TYR A 12 -7.90 -3.96 -1.40
N ALA A 13 -7.61 -5.24 -1.67
CA ALA A 13 -6.24 -5.76 -1.58
C ALA A 13 -5.28 -5.02 -2.51
N ARG A 14 -5.71 -4.63 -3.71
CA ARG A 14 -4.87 -3.88 -4.65
C ARG A 14 -4.59 -2.46 -4.18
N VAL A 15 -5.53 -1.80 -3.53
CA VAL A 15 -5.29 -0.48 -2.91
C VAL A 15 -4.20 -0.62 -1.85
N CYS A 16 -4.40 -1.49 -0.87
CA CYS A 16 -3.44 -1.68 0.23
C CYS A 16 -2.05 -2.17 -0.22
N GLU A 17 -1.95 -2.84 -1.38
CA GLU A 17 -0.67 -3.33 -1.91
C GLU A 17 0.07 -2.34 -2.81
N ARG A 18 -0.65 -1.40 -3.44
CA ARG A 18 -0.14 -0.61 -4.59
C ARG A 18 -0.18 0.90 -4.38
N LEU A 19 -1.05 1.37 -3.51
CA LEU A 19 -1.23 2.78 -3.22
C LEU A 19 -0.72 3.08 -1.82
N SER A 20 -0.20 4.29 -1.64
CA SER A 20 0.11 4.83 -0.32
C SER A 20 -1.17 5.30 0.39
N MET A 21 -2.14 5.80 -0.39
CA MET A 21 -3.44 6.22 0.12
C MET A 21 -4.34 5.05 0.48
N ASP A 22 -5.22 5.25 1.46
CA ASP A 22 -6.13 4.20 1.91
C ASP A 22 -7.39 4.06 1.02
N PRO A 23 -8.16 2.96 1.16
CA PRO A 23 -9.38 2.76 0.39
C PRO A 23 -10.46 3.83 0.61
N GLU A 24 -10.55 4.40 1.81
CA GLU A 24 -11.54 5.45 2.12
C GLU A 24 -11.18 6.75 1.39
N GLU A 25 -9.91 7.16 1.42
CA GLU A 25 -9.39 8.31 0.69
C GLU A 25 -9.58 8.14 -0.82
N LEU A 26 -9.28 6.95 -1.36
CA LEU A 26 -9.53 6.65 -2.77
C LEU A 26 -11.02 6.70 -3.12
N ALA A 27 -11.91 6.21 -2.24
CA ALA A 27 -13.36 6.32 -2.45
C ALA A 27 -13.80 7.78 -2.48
N VAL A 28 -13.32 8.62 -1.56
CA VAL A 28 -13.57 10.06 -1.56
C VAL A 28 -13.13 10.70 -2.87
N GLN A 29 -11.92 10.38 -3.34
CA GLN A 29 -11.38 10.90 -4.60
C GLN A 29 -12.26 10.50 -5.80
N LEU A 30 -12.66 9.23 -5.88
CA LEU A 30 -13.50 8.72 -6.97
C LEU A 30 -14.94 9.26 -6.93
N ASP A 31 -15.50 9.47 -5.74
CA ASP A 31 -16.84 10.05 -5.54
C ASP A 31 -16.89 11.56 -5.79
N ALA A 32 -15.76 12.26 -5.61
CA ALA A 32 -15.58 13.66 -5.93
C ALA A 32 -15.25 13.92 -7.42
N ASP A 33 -15.29 12.85 -8.23
CA ASP A 33 -14.96 12.83 -9.65
C ASP A 33 -13.56 13.39 -9.97
N LEU A 34 -12.61 13.18 -9.06
CA LEU A 34 -11.20 13.55 -9.23
C LEU A 34 -10.42 12.47 -10.02
N SER A 35 -11.01 12.05 -11.14
CA SER A 35 -10.45 11.06 -12.05
C SER A 35 -11.03 11.22 -13.44
N VAL A 36 -10.29 10.81 -14.47
CA VAL A 36 -10.65 10.98 -15.88
C VAL A 36 -11.13 9.66 -16.47
N LYS A 37 -12.31 9.65 -17.12
CA LYS A 37 -12.79 8.48 -17.85
C LYS A 37 -11.94 8.30 -19.12
N ILE A 38 -11.15 7.22 -19.17
CA ILE A 38 -10.25 6.89 -20.28
C ILE A 38 -10.81 5.80 -21.21
N GLY A 39 -11.95 5.23 -20.86
CA GLY A 39 -12.79 4.43 -21.75
C GLY A 39 -13.72 3.49 -20.99
N GLU A 40 -14.27 2.53 -21.72
CA GLU A 40 -15.32 1.61 -21.26
C GLU A 40 -15.17 0.24 -21.91
N GLU A 41 -15.53 -0.81 -21.16
CA GLU A 41 -15.50 -2.18 -21.65
C GLU A 41 -16.82 -2.52 -22.37
N LYS A 42 -16.74 -2.83 -23.67
CA LYS A 42 -17.94 -3.14 -24.47
C LYS A 42 -18.66 -4.37 -23.93
N GLY A 43 -19.99 -4.27 -23.82
CA GLY A 43 -20.83 -5.38 -23.33
C GLY A 43 -20.83 -5.54 -21.80
N THR A 44 -20.06 -4.72 -21.07
CA THR A 44 -20.17 -4.58 -19.62
C THR A 44 -20.52 -3.13 -19.25
N ARG A 45 -20.74 -2.85 -17.97
CA ARG A 45 -20.93 -1.49 -17.46
C ARG A 45 -19.67 -0.95 -16.78
N ARG A 46 -18.51 -1.50 -17.13
CA ARG A 46 -17.25 -1.13 -16.49
C ARG A 46 -16.62 0.04 -17.23
N ILE A 47 -16.38 1.10 -16.48
CA ILE A 47 -15.66 2.28 -16.93
C ILE A 47 -14.25 2.25 -16.35
N HIS A 48 -13.30 2.73 -17.14
CA HIS A 48 -11.89 2.80 -16.77
C HIS A 48 -11.59 4.25 -16.41
N ARG A 49 -11.20 4.50 -15.16
CA ARG A 49 -10.94 5.85 -14.64
C ARG A 49 -9.46 5.98 -14.27
N LEU A 50 -8.78 6.93 -14.89
CA LEU A 50 -7.41 7.31 -14.55
C LEU A 50 -7.46 8.30 -13.39
N PHE A 51 -6.77 7.99 -12.29
CA PHE A 51 -6.65 8.89 -11.15
C PHE A 51 -5.17 9.05 -10.79
N TYR A 52 -4.84 10.23 -10.27
CA TYR A 52 -3.51 10.54 -9.78
C TYR A 52 -3.44 10.30 -8.27
N SER A 53 -2.41 9.61 -7.82
CA SER A 53 -2.06 9.50 -6.40
C SER A 53 -0.94 10.51 -6.09
N PRO A 54 -1.22 11.57 -5.31
CA PRO A 54 -0.21 12.57 -4.95
C PRO A 54 0.94 11.98 -4.15
N GLU A 55 0.65 11.01 -3.28
CA GLU A 55 1.64 10.38 -2.41
C GLU A 55 2.58 9.46 -3.19
N ASP A 56 2.05 8.75 -4.18
CA ASP A 56 2.83 7.85 -5.03
C ASP A 56 3.46 8.55 -6.25
N HIS A 57 3.14 9.84 -6.45
CA HIS A 57 3.53 10.66 -7.61
C HIS A 57 3.30 9.98 -8.96
N GLN A 58 2.22 9.22 -9.09
CA GLN A 58 1.91 8.48 -10.31
C GLN A 58 0.41 8.26 -10.49
N CYS A 59 0.02 7.96 -11.72
CA CYS A 59 -1.37 7.61 -12.04
C CYS A 59 -1.61 6.10 -11.96
N PHE A 60 -2.86 5.76 -11.64
CA PHE A 60 -3.38 4.40 -11.64
C PHE A 60 -4.74 4.37 -12.34
N VAL A 61 -5.16 3.18 -12.77
CA VAL A 61 -6.45 2.97 -13.41
C VAL A 61 -7.37 2.18 -12.48
N ALA A 62 -8.51 2.77 -12.12
CA ALA A 62 -9.61 2.10 -11.46
C ALA A 62 -10.61 1.56 -12.49
N ILE A 63 -10.93 0.27 -12.39
CA ILE A 63 -12.00 -0.35 -13.17
C ILE A 63 -13.25 -0.36 -12.30
N GLN A 64 -14.27 0.42 -12.65
CA GLN A 64 -15.45 0.65 -11.82
C GLN A 64 -16.73 0.28 -12.58
N ASP A 65 -17.67 -0.43 -11.95
CA ASP A 65 -19.02 -0.57 -12.49
C ASP A 65 -19.78 0.76 -12.32
N GLU A 66 -20.22 1.33 -13.43
CA GLU A 66 -20.80 2.69 -13.49
C GLU A 66 -22.09 2.81 -12.67
N LYS A 67 -22.92 1.76 -12.63
CA LYS A 67 -24.21 1.77 -11.95
C LYS A 67 -24.05 1.60 -10.44
N THR A 68 -23.22 0.66 -10.02
CA THR A 68 -23.07 0.27 -8.61
C THR A 68 -21.95 1.02 -7.90
N ARG A 69 -21.10 1.75 -8.64
CA ARG A 69 -19.87 2.39 -8.15
C ARG A 69 -18.87 1.42 -7.53
N LEU A 70 -19.02 0.12 -7.76
CA LEU A 70 -18.11 -0.91 -7.28
C LEU A 70 -16.81 -0.87 -8.10
N VAL A 71 -15.70 -0.59 -7.43
CA VAL A 71 -14.36 -0.75 -7.97
C VAL A 71 -14.00 -2.23 -7.98
N VAL A 72 -13.81 -2.77 -9.18
CA VAL A 72 -13.50 -4.19 -9.42
C VAL A 72 -12.01 -4.45 -9.20
N THR A 73 -11.15 -3.54 -9.68
CA THR A 73 -9.69 -3.64 -9.51
C THR A 73 -9.01 -2.28 -9.72
N ILE A 74 -7.77 -2.16 -9.24
CA ILE A 74 -6.87 -1.01 -9.42
C ILE A 74 -5.61 -1.50 -10.12
N LEU A 75 -5.21 -0.87 -11.22
CA LEU A 75 -4.09 -1.30 -12.05
C LEU A 75 -3.03 -0.19 -12.17
N PRO A 76 -1.73 -0.53 -12.04
CA PRO A 76 -0.66 0.31 -12.55
C PRO A 76 -0.85 0.57 -14.05
N VAL A 77 -0.51 1.77 -14.51
CA VAL A 77 -0.71 2.21 -15.90
C VAL A 77 0.03 1.31 -16.89
N ASP A 78 1.27 0.93 -16.59
CA ASP A 78 2.07 0.05 -17.46
C ASP A 78 1.41 -1.32 -17.66
N TYR A 79 0.82 -1.87 -16.61
CA TYR A 79 0.07 -3.12 -16.66
C TYR A 79 -1.24 -2.96 -17.44
N TYR A 80 -1.97 -1.86 -17.20
CA TYR A 80 -3.19 -1.54 -17.92
C TYR A 80 -2.97 -1.44 -19.43
N GLU A 81 -1.95 -0.70 -19.85
CA GLU A 81 -1.64 -0.49 -21.26
C GLU A 81 -1.24 -1.77 -22.01
N ASN A 82 -0.78 -2.79 -21.30
CA ASN A 82 -0.50 -4.11 -21.87
C ASN A 82 -1.77 -4.96 -22.06
N LEU A 83 -2.83 -4.69 -21.29
CA LEU A 83 -4.09 -5.44 -21.35
C LEU A 83 -5.17 -4.76 -22.20
N ALA A 84 -5.12 -3.42 -22.28
CA ALA A 84 -6.15 -2.61 -22.88
C ALA A 84 -5.57 -1.73 -24.00
N TRP A 85 -5.57 -0.41 -23.82
CA TRP A 85 -5.07 0.56 -24.80
C TRP A 85 -4.11 1.56 -24.18
N LYS A 86 -3.33 2.20 -25.04
CA LYS A 86 -2.43 3.29 -24.65
C LYS A 86 -3.21 4.52 -24.22
N ILE A 87 -2.76 5.15 -23.14
CA ILE A 87 -3.36 6.37 -22.61
C ILE A 87 -2.54 7.55 -23.14
N SER A 88 -3.20 8.55 -23.72
CA SER A 88 -2.49 9.74 -24.20
C SER A 88 -2.07 10.64 -23.04
N LYS A 89 -0.94 11.34 -23.22
CA LYS A 89 -0.36 12.25 -22.21
C LYS A 89 -1.34 13.27 -21.61
N PRO A 90 -2.26 13.90 -22.38
CA PRO A 90 -3.21 14.87 -21.83
C PRO A 90 -4.09 14.31 -20.70
N PHE A 91 -4.40 13.01 -20.70
CA PHE A 91 -5.18 12.41 -19.62
C PHE A 91 -4.42 12.37 -18.28
N PHE A 92 -3.10 12.19 -18.32
CA PHE A 92 -2.26 12.19 -17.11
C PHE A 92 -2.17 13.60 -16.52
N GLU A 93 -1.91 14.59 -17.37
CA GLU A 93 -1.85 16.00 -16.98
C GLU A 93 -3.20 16.45 -16.40
N GLU A 94 -4.31 16.02 -16.97
CA GLU A 94 -5.65 16.27 -16.44
C GLU A 94 -5.89 15.59 -15.09
N ALA A 95 -5.56 14.31 -14.96
CA ALA A 95 -5.75 13.56 -13.71
C ALA A 95 -4.95 14.17 -12.54
N GLU A 96 -3.72 14.60 -12.81
CA GLU A 96 -2.89 15.33 -11.85
C GLU A 96 -3.50 16.70 -11.51
N ARG A 97 -3.93 17.46 -12.51
CA ARG A 97 -4.56 18.77 -12.31
C ARG A 97 -5.80 18.69 -11.43
N LEU A 98 -6.65 17.68 -11.61
CA LEU A 98 -7.88 17.50 -10.83
C LEU A 98 -7.60 17.36 -9.32
N VAL A 99 -6.48 16.75 -8.96
CA VAL A 99 -6.12 16.50 -7.56
C VAL A 99 -5.26 17.63 -6.99
N CYS A 100 -4.32 18.16 -7.78
CA CYS A 100 -3.35 19.17 -7.33
C CYS A 100 -3.88 20.61 -7.39
N SER A 101 -4.96 20.88 -8.12
CA SER A 101 -5.55 22.22 -8.16
C SER A 101 -6.53 22.40 -7.01
N PRO A 102 -6.45 23.49 -6.22
CA PRO A 102 -7.55 23.86 -5.35
C PRO A 102 -8.76 24.10 -6.25
N LYS A 103 -9.83 23.32 -6.08
CA LYS A 103 -11.11 23.60 -6.75
C LYS A 103 -11.49 25.03 -6.38
N SER A 104 -11.40 25.94 -7.36
CA SER A 104 -12.06 27.23 -7.28
C SER A 104 -13.50 26.95 -6.89
N VAL A 105 -13.87 27.39 -5.69
CA VAL A 105 -15.20 27.24 -5.14
C VAL A 105 -16.16 27.90 -6.13
N GLU A 106 -16.95 27.09 -6.83
CA GLU A 106 -18.18 27.59 -7.44
C GLU A 106 -19.10 27.95 -6.27
N ASN A 107 -19.18 29.25 -5.96
CA ASN A 107 -20.08 29.81 -4.96
C ASN A 107 -21.52 29.35 -5.25
N PRO A 108 -22.24 28.88 -4.22
CA PRO A 108 -23.58 29.40 -3.99
C PRO A 108 -23.53 30.45 -2.87
N SER A 109 -24.18 31.57 -3.15
CA SER A 109 -24.42 32.77 -2.34
C SER A 109 -24.59 32.59 -0.81
N PRO A 110 -24.35 33.67 -0.04
CA PRO A 110 -24.11 33.62 1.40
C PRO A 110 -25.38 33.32 2.20
N ILE A 111 -25.29 32.37 3.13
CA ILE A 111 -26.25 32.15 4.21
C ILE A 111 -25.52 32.54 5.52
N PRO A 112 -26.13 33.33 6.43
CA PRO A 112 -25.48 33.97 7.57
C PRO A 112 -24.99 32.97 8.66
N PRO A 113 -24.08 33.41 9.55
CA PRO A 113 -23.40 32.52 10.49
C PRO A 113 -24.34 32.08 11.62
N VAL A 114 -24.33 30.79 11.94
CA VAL A 114 -24.92 30.23 13.17
C VAL A 114 -23.79 29.58 13.98
N PRO A 115 -23.75 29.77 15.32
CA PRO A 115 -22.54 29.64 16.11
C PRO A 115 -22.21 28.19 16.49
N THR A 116 -20.93 27.87 16.46
CA THR A 116 -20.34 26.60 16.88
C THR A 116 -20.31 26.47 18.40
N MET A 117 -20.98 25.46 18.96
CA MET A 117 -20.77 25.00 20.34
C MET A 117 -20.00 23.68 20.32
N LYS A 118 -18.73 23.73 20.73
CA LYS A 118 -18.11 22.84 21.74
C LYS A 118 -16.59 23.10 21.84
N GLN A 119 -16.26 24.22 22.48
CA GLN A 119 -14.95 24.48 23.11
C GLN A 119 -15.06 24.29 24.64
N ALA A 120 -15.75 23.24 25.09
CA ALA A 120 -15.98 22.99 26.51
C ALA A 120 -15.80 21.51 26.85
N ALA A 121 -14.55 21.02 26.74
CA ALA A 121 -14.16 19.72 27.29
C ALA A 121 -12.63 19.61 27.56
N ILE A 122 -11.92 20.74 27.70
CA ILE A 122 -10.46 20.72 27.96
C ILE A 122 -10.11 21.09 29.42
N ASP A 123 -10.98 21.74 30.19
CA ASP A 123 -10.66 22.16 31.56
C ASP A 123 -11.42 21.37 32.66
N ARG A 124 -11.11 20.09 32.87
CA ARG A 124 -11.60 19.43 34.11
C ARG A 124 -10.77 18.34 34.79
N TRP A 125 -9.68 17.82 34.22
CA TRP A 125 -8.84 16.86 34.94
C TRP A 125 -7.36 17.09 34.66
N GLY A 126 -6.73 17.91 35.50
CA GLY A 126 -5.28 18.06 35.57
C GLY A 126 -4.63 16.80 36.14
N LEU A 127 -4.42 15.82 35.27
CA LEU A 127 -3.51 14.70 35.52
C LEU A 127 -2.43 14.74 34.44
N GLU A 128 -1.24 15.15 34.85
CA GLU A 128 -0.03 15.13 34.04
C GLU A 128 0.34 13.65 33.78
N VAL A 129 -0.07 13.12 32.63
CA VAL A 129 0.38 11.79 32.19
C VAL A 129 1.64 12.01 31.36
N SER A 130 2.78 11.74 31.98
CA SER A 130 4.08 11.68 31.32
C SER A 130 3.98 10.75 30.09
N PRO A 131 4.50 11.15 28.91
CA PRO A 131 4.43 10.29 27.72
C PRO A 131 5.13 8.95 27.99
N PRO A 132 4.52 7.80 27.70
CA PRO A 132 5.26 6.55 27.66
C PRO A 132 6.34 6.67 26.57
N ASP A 133 7.53 6.15 26.89
CA ASP A 133 8.71 6.19 26.03
C ASP A 133 8.38 5.88 24.56
N PRO A 134 9.06 6.55 23.60
CA PRO A 134 8.81 6.32 22.18
C PRO A 134 8.99 4.83 21.85
N ILE A 135 7.88 4.19 21.49
CA ILE A 135 7.87 2.95 20.72
C ILE A 135 8.86 3.17 19.56
N PRO A 136 9.82 2.26 19.31
CA PRO A 136 10.80 2.46 18.26
C PRO A 136 10.07 2.64 16.94
N SER A 137 9.98 3.91 16.53
CA SER A 137 9.43 4.35 15.27
C SER A 137 10.06 3.50 14.17
N VAL A 138 9.18 2.80 13.46
CA VAL A 138 9.47 2.22 12.15
C VAL A 138 10.33 3.26 11.43
N PRO A 139 11.59 2.97 11.05
CA PRO A 139 12.32 3.93 10.26
C PRO A 139 11.42 4.20 9.04
N PRO A 140 11.11 5.47 8.76
CA PRO A 140 10.35 5.80 7.58
C PRO A 140 11.07 5.09 6.43
N VAL A 141 10.28 4.58 5.48
CA VAL A 141 10.77 4.24 4.15
C VAL A 141 11.43 5.51 3.63
N LYS A 142 12.69 5.73 4.01
CA LYS A 142 13.56 6.70 3.39
C LYS A 142 13.62 6.19 1.99
N GLN A 143 12.94 6.94 1.12
CA GLN A 143 12.98 6.80 -0.32
C GLN A 143 14.36 6.28 -0.68
N ALA A 144 14.43 5.00 -1.10
CA ALA A 144 15.64 4.50 -1.71
C ALA A 144 15.98 5.52 -2.78
N ALA A 145 17.14 6.18 -2.62
CA ALA A 145 17.52 7.31 -3.46
C ALA A 145 17.27 6.92 -4.93
N LYS A 146 16.62 7.82 -5.70
CA LYS A 146 16.23 7.59 -7.11
C LYS A 146 17.27 6.71 -7.83
N GLY A 147 16.98 5.42 -7.99
CA GLY A 147 17.88 4.47 -8.67
C GLY A 147 18.30 3.21 -7.89
N PHE A 148 18.10 3.13 -6.56
CA PHE A 148 18.47 1.90 -5.83
C PHE A 148 17.36 0.84 -5.83
N PRO A 149 17.68 -0.45 -6.09
CA PRO A 149 16.70 -1.53 -6.03
C PRO A 149 16.16 -1.71 -4.60
N TYR A 150 15.07 -2.47 -4.45
CA TYR A 150 14.55 -2.89 -3.14
C TYR A 150 14.65 -4.41 -3.02
N PHE A 151 14.78 -4.92 -1.81
CA PHE A 151 14.64 -6.34 -1.54
C PHE A 151 13.17 -6.72 -1.54
N ARG A 152 12.79 -7.75 -2.28
CA ARG A 152 11.51 -8.46 -2.13
C ARG A 152 11.73 -9.65 -1.24
N ILE A 153 10.93 -9.78 -0.19
CA ILE A 153 11.02 -10.88 0.77
C ILE A 153 9.78 -11.76 0.64
N SER A 154 10.03 -13.05 0.46
CA SER A 154 9.01 -14.10 0.52
C SER A 154 9.45 -15.16 1.51
N ALA A 155 8.55 -15.61 2.38
CA ALA A 155 8.76 -16.82 3.17
C ALA A 155 8.32 -18.04 2.37
N VAL A 156 8.97 -19.17 2.62
CA VAL A 156 8.47 -20.47 2.20
C VAL A 156 8.02 -21.20 3.46
N ILE A 157 6.77 -21.62 3.43
CA ILE A 157 6.10 -22.30 4.52
C ILE A 157 5.75 -23.73 4.11
N VAL A 158 5.80 -24.63 5.07
CA VAL A 158 5.30 -26.00 4.95
C VAL A 158 4.02 -26.10 5.77
N ASP A 159 2.96 -26.51 5.09
CA ASP A 159 1.64 -26.77 5.66
C ASP A 159 1.60 -28.21 6.25
N GLU A 160 0.59 -28.54 7.05
CA GLU A 160 0.40 -29.88 7.65
C GLU A 160 0.34 -30.99 6.59
N ASN A 161 -0.12 -30.64 5.38
CA ASN A 161 -0.15 -31.52 4.21
C ASN A 161 1.22 -31.66 3.51
N THR A 162 2.34 -31.27 4.14
CA THR A 162 3.71 -31.23 3.58
C THR A 162 3.87 -30.43 2.28
N SER A 163 2.86 -29.64 1.90
CA SER A 163 2.88 -28.81 0.71
C SER A 163 3.64 -27.50 0.97
N GLN A 164 4.66 -27.23 0.16
CA GLN A 164 5.43 -25.99 0.23
C GLN A 164 4.68 -24.85 -0.47
N LYS A 165 4.48 -23.73 0.23
CA LYS A 165 3.86 -22.51 -0.32
C LYS A 165 4.77 -21.33 -0.09
N SER A 166 4.87 -20.43 -1.08
CA SER A 166 5.59 -19.17 -0.93
C SER A 166 4.63 -18.03 -0.57
N VAL A 167 4.91 -17.35 0.54
CA VAL A 167 4.12 -16.23 1.07
C VAL A 167 4.92 -14.95 0.94
N LYS A 168 4.35 -13.93 0.28
CA LYS A 168 5.01 -12.63 0.10
C LYS A 168 4.93 -11.79 1.38
N LEU A 169 6.06 -11.58 2.05
CA LEU A 169 6.13 -10.84 3.30
C LEU A 169 6.21 -9.33 3.09
N GLY A 170 6.88 -8.87 2.04
CA GLY A 170 6.90 -7.46 1.67
C GLY A 170 8.15 -7.05 0.91
N SER A 171 8.45 -5.76 0.94
CA SER A 171 9.69 -5.21 0.39
C SER A 171 10.47 -4.45 1.46
N TRP A 172 11.80 -4.40 1.32
CA TRP A 172 12.70 -3.68 2.23
C TRP A 172 13.74 -2.87 1.44
N PRO A 173 14.07 -1.65 1.88
CA PRO A 173 15.10 -0.82 1.23
C PRO A 173 16.44 -1.55 1.12
N SER A 174 17.11 -1.46 -0.05
CA SER A 174 18.42 -2.12 -0.25
C SER A 174 19.62 -1.18 -0.23
N ASP A 175 19.37 0.12 -0.26
CA ASP A 175 20.37 1.20 -0.27
C ASP A 175 21.29 1.14 0.96
N VAL A 176 20.73 0.87 2.14
CA VAL A 176 21.48 0.76 3.40
C VAL A 176 22.43 -0.44 3.43
N TYR A 177 22.19 -1.44 2.57
CA TYR A 177 22.93 -2.70 2.56
C TYR A 177 23.75 -2.89 1.29
N GLU A 178 23.86 -1.88 0.42
CA GLU A 178 24.52 -1.96 -0.88
C GLU A 178 24.03 -3.15 -1.75
N GLY A 179 22.75 -3.54 -1.58
CA GLY A 179 22.18 -4.73 -2.23
C GLY A 179 22.63 -6.08 -1.66
N SER A 180 23.37 -6.10 -0.55
CA SER A 180 23.78 -7.31 0.17
C SER A 180 22.65 -7.85 1.05
N ALA A 181 22.02 -8.94 0.59
CA ALA A 181 21.03 -9.65 1.40
C ALA A 181 21.64 -10.29 2.67
N ARG A 182 22.97 -10.49 2.73
CA ARG A 182 23.65 -11.05 3.92
C ARG A 182 23.75 -10.05 5.06
N ASP A 183 23.86 -8.76 4.75
CA ASP A 183 23.93 -7.71 5.77
C ASP A 183 22.52 -7.30 6.20
N LEU A 184 21.54 -7.41 5.29
CA LEU A 184 20.12 -7.27 5.61
C LEU A 184 19.66 -8.25 6.70
N VAL A 185 19.97 -9.55 6.58
CA VAL A 185 19.50 -10.57 7.54
C VAL A 185 20.16 -10.46 8.93
N LYS A 186 21.17 -9.59 9.10
CA LYS A 186 21.78 -9.28 10.39
C LYS A 186 21.15 -8.05 11.07
N ASP A 187 20.31 -7.31 10.35
CA ASP A 187 19.72 -6.07 10.85
C ASP A 187 18.54 -6.36 11.79
N ALA A 188 18.65 -5.93 13.04
CA ALA A 188 17.63 -6.16 14.06
C ALA A 188 16.25 -5.55 13.70
N LYS A 189 16.21 -4.43 12.98
CA LYS A 189 14.95 -3.80 12.53
C LYS A 189 14.29 -4.62 11.43
N PHE A 190 15.09 -5.14 10.51
CA PHE A 190 14.60 -6.08 9.49
C PHE A 190 14.07 -7.36 10.13
N LEU A 191 14.80 -7.93 11.09
CA LEU A 191 14.37 -9.14 11.81
C LEU A 191 13.03 -8.92 12.53
N ALA A 192 12.89 -7.81 13.27
CA ALA A 192 11.64 -7.47 13.95
C ALA A 192 10.47 -7.29 12.97
N TYR A 193 10.71 -6.60 11.86
CA TYR A 193 9.71 -6.42 10.80
C TYR A 193 9.27 -7.76 10.20
N ILE A 194 10.22 -8.64 9.86
CA ILE A 194 9.91 -9.94 9.29
C ILE A 194 9.16 -10.81 10.29
N GLN A 195 9.54 -10.78 11.56
CA GLN A 195 8.86 -11.53 12.60
C GLN A 195 7.39 -11.10 12.74
N GLN A 196 7.13 -9.80 12.71
CA GLN A 196 5.76 -9.27 12.69
C GLN A 196 5.00 -9.71 11.44
N ARG A 197 5.61 -9.60 10.25
CA ARG A 197 4.98 -10.01 8.98
C ARG A 197 4.68 -11.51 8.93
N CYS A 198 5.53 -12.33 9.54
CA CYS A 198 5.27 -13.76 9.69
C CYS A 198 4.05 -13.99 10.57
N ALA A 199 3.96 -13.33 11.73
CA ALA A 199 2.79 -13.44 12.61
C ALA A 199 1.48 -12.98 11.92
N ASP A 200 1.56 -11.94 11.09
CA ASP A 200 0.38 -11.38 10.40
C ASP A 200 -0.10 -12.24 9.21
N LYS A 201 0.84 -12.82 8.44
CA LYS A 201 0.54 -13.43 7.13
C LYS A 201 0.64 -14.95 7.11
N ILE A 202 1.28 -15.56 8.10
CA ILE A 202 1.52 -17.01 8.12
C ILE A 202 0.51 -17.62 9.10
N PRO A 203 -0.29 -18.60 8.66
CA PRO A 203 -1.18 -19.32 9.56
C PRO A 203 -0.39 -19.95 10.73
N PRO A 204 -0.97 -19.99 11.94
CA PRO A 204 -0.28 -20.54 13.12
C PRO A 204 0.14 -22.00 12.94
N ASP A 205 -0.58 -22.75 12.10
CA ASP A 205 -0.36 -24.18 11.83
C ASP A 205 0.72 -24.43 10.76
N SER A 206 1.28 -23.36 10.18
CA SER A 206 2.30 -23.44 9.13
C SER A 206 3.71 -23.18 9.69
N CYS A 207 4.67 -23.99 9.25
CA CYS A 207 6.07 -23.83 9.65
C CYS A 207 6.88 -23.09 8.58
N VAL A 208 7.63 -22.06 8.97
CA VAL A 208 8.54 -21.35 8.06
C VAL A 208 9.84 -22.14 7.94
N ILE A 209 10.14 -22.64 6.73
CA ILE A 209 11.36 -23.42 6.48
C ILE A 209 12.50 -22.58 5.91
N GLY A 210 12.19 -21.41 5.35
CA GLY A 210 13.19 -20.52 4.80
C GLY A 210 12.58 -19.28 4.16
N MET A 211 13.46 -18.40 3.72
CA MET A 211 13.08 -17.16 3.05
C MET A 211 13.85 -16.94 1.77
N VAL A 212 13.15 -16.38 0.80
CA VAL A 212 13.70 -15.93 -0.47
C VAL A 212 13.74 -14.42 -0.48
N ILE A 213 14.96 -13.88 -0.55
CA ILE A 213 15.21 -12.44 -0.67
C ILE A 213 15.71 -12.16 -2.09
N THR A 214 15.04 -11.25 -2.80
CA THR A 214 15.34 -10.91 -4.20
C THR A 214 15.65 -9.43 -4.33
N LEU A 215 16.79 -9.07 -4.93
CA LEU A 215 17.13 -7.66 -5.18
C LEU A 215 16.47 -7.14 -6.47
N GLY A 216 15.48 -6.26 -6.37
CA GLY A 216 14.84 -5.60 -7.52
C GLY A 216 13.95 -6.52 -8.39
N LYS A 217 13.65 -6.07 -9.62
CA LYS A 217 12.72 -6.76 -10.55
C LYS A 217 13.30 -8.03 -11.21
N LYS A 218 14.64 -8.12 -11.35
CA LYS A 218 15.37 -9.21 -12.03
C LYS A 218 16.61 -9.72 -11.26
N GLY A 219 16.83 -9.27 -10.03
CA GLY A 219 18.07 -9.63 -9.32
C GLY A 219 18.07 -11.05 -8.80
N ARG A 220 19.27 -11.48 -8.38
CA ARG A 220 19.55 -12.83 -7.90
C ARG A 220 18.71 -13.12 -6.66
N GLN A 221 17.93 -14.18 -6.72
CA GLN A 221 17.24 -14.71 -5.55
C GLN A 221 18.27 -15.35 -4.62
N ARG A 222 18.18 -15.06 -3.32
CA ARG A 222 18.94 -15.77 -2.30
C ARG A 222 17.99 -16.43 -1.33
N TRP A 223 18.21 -17.72 -1.15
CA TRP A 223 17.58 -18.53 -0.12
C TRP A 223 18.33 -18.33 1.20
N PHE A 224 17.58 -18.22 2.28
CA PHE A 224 18.08 -18.23 3.64
C PHE A 224 17.27 -19.23 4.46
N ASP A 225 17.97 -20.17 5.09
CA ASP A 225 17.34 -21.10 6.02
C ASP A 225 16.87 -20.34 7.27
N CYS A 226 15.69 -20.69 7.76
CA CYS A 226 15.09 -20.07 8.93
C CYS A 226 14.89 -21.13 10.00
N GLU A 227 15.34 -20.84 11.21
CA GLU A 227 15.11 -21.67 12.40
C GLU A 227 14.39 -20.82 13.44
N LYS A 228 13.67 -21.48 14.36
CA LYS A 228 13.16 -20.80 15.55
C LYS A 228 14.25 -20.84 16.61
N ASP A 229 14.59 -19.69 17.18
CA ASP A 229 15.49 -19.63 18.34
C ASP A 229 14.83 -20.26 19.58
N ASN A 230 15.59 -20.40 20.67
CA ASN A 230 15.10 -20.96 21.94
C ASN A 230 13.92 -20.16 22.55
N ALA A 231 13.66 -18.95 22.06
CA ALA A 231 12.53 -18.09 22.46
C ALA A 231 11.37 -18.14 21.44
N GLY A 232 11.41 -19.03 20.45
CA GLY A 232 10.38 -19.20 19.42
C GLY A 232 10.39 -18.13 18.33
N ARG A 233 11.41 -17.26 18.29
CA ARG A 233 11.55 -16.18 17.32
C ARG A 233 12.25 -16.67 16.07
N LEU A 234 11.88 -16.13 14.93
CA LEU A 234 12.47 -16.51 13.65
C LEU A 234 13.89 -15.94 13.54
N ALA A 235 14.87 -16.84 13.35
CA ALA A 235 16.28 -16.52 13.17
C ALA A 235 16.77 -17.08 11.83
N PHE A 236 17.64 -16.34 11.15
CA PHE A 236 18.24 -16.77 9.89
C PHE A 236 19.52 -17.55 10.15
N VAL A 237 19.66 -18.72 9.54
CA VAL A 237 20.89 -19.51 9.58
C VAL A 237 21.76 -19.12 8.39
N ILE A 238 22.86 -18.44 8.67
CA ILE A 238 23.85 -18.04 7.66
C ILE A 238 24.99 -19.05 7.70
N ARG A 239 25.04 -19.98 6.73
CA ARG A 239 26.19 -20.87 6.50
C ARG A 239 27.22 -20.24 5.55
#